data_AF-A0A815ZKF9-F1
#
_entry.id   AF-A0A815ZKF9-F1
#
_cell.length_a   1.000
_cell.length_b   1.000
_cell.length_c   1.000
_cell.angle_alpha   90.00
_cell.angle_beta   90.00
_cell.angle_gamma   90.00
#
_symmetry.space_group_name_H-M   'P 1'
#
loop_
_entity.id
_entity.type
_entity.pdbx_description
1 polymer ?
#
loop_
_entity_poly.entity_id
_entity_poly.type
_entity_poly.pdbx_seq_one_letter_code
_entity_poly.pdbx_strand_id
1 'polypeptide(L)'
;MSFQSTFYRSLIYFHAFIAIAEFVLTFTLIITVLHNPELFFKITGPDDEDWELIAEGYRIAIWILFLIGTIRTVIMLAFVFLIIFSISTCLCLSCLLCCREQTASFFTAKSTHRCLSFNCNCPCYRARPTLRFQLKFAYSVIMLCVRVATIVICLTIRHHVTAKSLAIIIGMSFFFLILACLLDYYHYRVWWHYKPQFTDIGFFFEMPTTPLSRKHKRYIPYHLLGDHRTESFGDKTCSAGADCKNRQLEHIFIFHFRGYNPQRRYFDIIRADNPKNLYIGFHQTDPASAVLIAHSDFRISTGPRSTMLGHGIYFARSREGTENKANRRGAFICAEINMGRVLRIRSRERFVYSGKKTWWRKHDTAYYCHPDPKFDEFCVKSPDQILRWIIVIEKRFDRKVENYGLDTEFDDTKCGCF
;
A
#
# COMPACT_ATOMS: atom_id res chain seq x y z
N MET A 1 9.58 -15.78 15.87
CA MET A 1 8.66 -14.86 15.15
C MET A 1 8.23 -13.75 16.12
N SER A 2 8.20 -12.48 15.73
CA SER A 2 7.85 -11.40 16.67
C SER A 2 6.33 -11.33 16.90
N PHE A 3 5.90 -10.92 18.09
CA PHE A 3 4.47 -10.73 18.41
C PHE A 3 3.74 -9.87 17.35
N GLN A 4 4.38 -8.79 16.89
CA GLN A 4 3.83 -7.92 15.85
C GLN A 4 3.57 -8.65 14.53
N SER A 5 4.50 -9.52 14.10
CA SER A 5 4.34 -10.30 12.87
C SER A 5 3.24 -11.36 13.01
N THR A 6 3.15 -12.02 14.17
CA THR A 6 2.07 -12.97 14.46
C THR A 6 0.72 -12.26 14.46
N PHE A 7 0.61 -11.13 15.18
CA PHE A 7 -0.60 -10.32 15.22
C PHE A 7 -1.01 -9.86 13.81
N TYR A 8 -0.06 -9.39 13.01
CA TYR A 8 -0.32 -8.99 11.63
C TYR A 8 -0.89 -10.12 10.78
N ARG A 9 -0.27 -11.31 10.84
CA ARG A 9 -0.80 -12.50 10.13
C ARG A 9 -2.18 -12.92 10.64
N SER A 10 -2.47 -12.64 11.91
CA SER A 10 -3.78 -12.93 12.51
C SER A 10 -4.87 -11.91 12.19
N LEU A 11 -4.55 -10.73 11.64
CA LEU A 11 -5.52 -9.68 11.30
C LEU A 11 -6.68 -10.20 10.45
N ILE A 12 -6.37 -11.12 9.55
CA ILE A 12 -7.33 -11.75 8.65
C ILE A 12 -8.45 -12.47 9.39
N TYR A 13 -8.10 -13.16 10.47
CA TYR A 13 -9.04 -13.87 11.32
C TYR A 13 -9.80 -12.89 12.21
N PHE A 14 -9.16 -11.81 12.67
CA PHE A 14 -9.86 -10.75 13.39
C PHE A 14 -10.89 -10.03 12.51
N HIS A 15 -10.56 -9.72 11.25
CA HIS A 15 -11.52 -9.17 10.30
C HIS A 15 -12.68 -10.13 10.04
N ALA A 16 -12.40 -11.42 9.83
CA ALA A 16 -13.45 -12.42 9.65
C ALA A 16 -14.35 -12.54 10.88
N PHE A 17 -13.77 -12.59 12.09
CA PHE A 17 -14.51 -12.62 13.34
C PHE A 17 -15.43 -11.40 13.49
N ILE A 18 -14.90 -10.20 13.25
CA ILE A 18 -15.68 -8.96 13.31
C ILE A 18 -16.80 -8.99 12.28
N ALA A 19 -16.54 -9.45 11.07
CA ALA A 19 -17.54 -9.53 10.02
C ALA A 19 -18.66 -10.53 10.38
N ILE A 20 -18.33 -11.68 10.98
CA ILE A 20 -19.30 -12.65 11.49
C ILE A 20 -20.12 -12.07 12.65
N ALA A 21 -19.47 -11.41 13.62
CA ALA A 21 -20.16 -10.76 14.73
C ALA A 21 -21.12 -9.67 14.24
N GLU A 22 -20.67 -8.82 13.31
CA GLU A 22 -21.48 -7.80 12.65
C GLU A 22 -22.66 -8.39 11.89
N PHE A 23 -22.45 -9.52 11.22
CA PHE A 23 -23.49 -10.26 10.53
C PHE A 23 -24.55 -10.75 11.51
N VAL A 24 -24.16 -11.41 12.61
CA VAL A 24 -25.08 -11.90 13.64
C VAL A 24 -25.89 -10.74 14.23
N LEU A 25 -25.23 -9.64 14.61
CA LEU A 25 -25.91 -8.47 15.17
C LEU A 25 -26.90 -7.83 14.18
N THR A 26 -26.51 -7.72 12.91
CA THR A 26 -27.39 -7.15 11.87
C THR A 26 -28.56 -8.08 11.56
N PHE A 27 -28.34 -9.39 11.55
CA PHE A 27 -29.41 -10.37 11.39
C PHE A 27 -30.39 -10.33 12.57
N THR A 28 -29.91 -10.28 13.82
CA THR A 28 -30.75 -10.12 15.01
C THR A 28 -31.56 -8.82 14.95
N LEU A 29 -30.94 -7.72 14.48
CA LEU A 29 -31.65 -6.46 14.26
C LEU A 29 -32.78 -6.62 13.24
N ILE A 30 -32.51 -7.23 12.09
CA ILE A 30 -33.52 -7.49 11.05
C ILE A 30 -34.68 -8.33 11.60
N ILE A 31 -34.37 -9.45 12.26
CA ILE A 31 -35.38 -10.32 12.87
C ILE A 31 -36.21 -9.56 13.90
N THR A 32 -35.58 -8.75 14.74
CA THR A 32 -36.31 -7.96 15.76
C THR A 32 -37.25 -6.94 15.13
N VAL A 33 -36.83 -6.28 14.04
CA VAL A 33 -37.67 -5.36 13.25
C VAL A 33 -38.85 -6.10 12.63
N LEU A 34 -38.61 -7.25 11.99
CA LEU A 34 -39.64 -8.07 11.35
C LEU A 34 -40.68 -8.61 12.34
N HIS A 35 -40.28 -8.92 13.58
CA HIS A 35 -41.20 -9.39 14.62
C HIS A 35 -41.98 -8.26 15.28
N ASN A 36 -41.54 -7.00 15.16
CA ASN A 36 -42.16 -5.85 15.81
C ASN A 36 -42.41 -4.71 14.82
N PRO A 37 -43.04 -4.94 13.65
CA PRO A 37 -43.14 -3.93 12.61
C PRO A 37 -43.87 -2.67 13.09
N GLU A 38 -44.84 -2.83 13.99
CA GLU A 38 -45.62 -1.72 14.56
C GLU A 38 -44.75 -0.73 15.34
N LEU A 39 -43.69 -1.19 16.01
CA LEU A 39 -42.77 -0.33 16.76
C LEU A 39 -41.99 0.63 15.85
N PHE A 40 -41.75 0.22 14.61
CA PHE A 40 -40.88 0.94 13.67
C PHE A 40 -41.66 1.69 12.60
N PHE A 41 -42.83 1.17 12.22
CA PHE A 41 -43.61 1.69 11.10
C PHE A 41 -44.91 2.36 11.56
N LYS A 42 -45.40 2.11 12.78
CA LYS A 42 -46.52 2.85 13.40
C LYS A 42 -46.04 3.67 14.59
N ILE A 43 -45.35 4.78 14.28
CA ILE A 43 -45.11 5.84 15.27
C ILE A 43 -46.46 6.53 15.50
N THR A 44 -47.08 6.26 16.66
CA THR A 44 -48.22 7.05 17.16
C THR A 44 -47.66 8.14 18.05
N GLY A 45 -48.03 9.39 17.80
CA GLY A 45 -47.77 10.48 18.72
C GLY A 45 -48.90 11.49 18.71
N PRO A 46 -48.72 12.64 19.36
CA PRO A 46 -49.78 13.65 19.49
C PRO A 46 -50.27 14.09 18.10
N ASP A 47 -51.57 14.41 17.99
CA ASP A 47 -52.22 14.94 16.79
C ASP A 47 -51.72 16.37 16.49
N ASP A 48 -50.44 16.49 16.13
CA ASP A 48 -49.75 17.74 15.80
C ASP A 48 -49.09 17.58 14.42
N GLU A 49 -49.35 18.52 13.50
CA GLU A 49 -48.85 18.45 12.11
C GLU A 49 -47.31 18.40 12.06
N ASP A 50 -46.64 19.07 13.01
CA ASP A 50 -45.18 19.03 13.12
C ASP A 50 -44.66 17.64 13.51
N TRP A 51 -45.47 16.84 14.22
CA TRP A 51 -45.11 15.49 14.64
C TRP A 51 -45.18 14.49 13.49
N GLU A 52 -46.09 14.67 12.53
CA GLU A 52 -46.20 13.81 11.35
C GLU A 52 -44.96 13.90 10.46
N LEU A 53 -44.46 15.13 10.20
CA LEU A 53 -43.26 15.35 9.40
C LEU A 53 -42.03 14.71 10.05
N ILE A 54 -41.90 14.86 11.37
CA ILE A 54 -40.83 14.27 12.16
C ILE A 54 -40.92 12.73 12.12
N ALA A 55 -42.13 12.17 12.33
CA ALA A 55 -42.37 10.73 12.29
C ALA A 55 -42.06 10.12 10.92
N GLU A 56 -42.39 10.80 9.83
CA GLU A 56 -42.05 10.34 8.47
C GLU A 56 -40.54 10.35 8.22
N GLY A 57 -39.83 11.39 8.68
CA GLY A 57 -38.38 11.43 8.66
C GLY A 57 -37.74 10.26 9.44
N TYR A 58 -38.30 9.90 10.59
CA TYR A 58 -37.86 8.73 11.37
C TYR A 58 -38.10 7.41 10.62
N ARG A 59 -39.28 7.24 10.01
CA ARG A 59 -39.59 6.03 9.23
C ARG A 59 -38.64 5.86 8.05
N ILE A 60 -38.37 6.93 7.30
CA ILE A 60 -37.43 6.93 6.18
C ILE A 60 -36.02 6.55 6.67
N ALA A 61 -35.56 7.14 7.77
CA ALA A 61 -34.25 6.83 8.34
C ALA A 61 -34.14 5.34 8.75
N ILE A 62 -35.15 4.81 9.42
CA ILE A 62 -35.24 3.38 9.81
C ILE A 62 -35.28 2.47 8.58
N TRP A 63 -36.00 2.84 7.53
CA TRP A 63 -36.04 2.10 6.26
C TRP A 63 -34.68 2.07 5.56
N ILE A 64 -33.99 3.20 5.46
CA ILE A 64 -32.65 3.28 4.88
C ILE A 64 -31.69 2.40 5.69
N LEU A 65 -31.77 2.45 7.01
CA LEU A 65 -30.98 1.61 7.91
C LEU A 65 -31.23 0.12 7.72
N PHE A 66 -32.50 -0.25 7.62
CA PHE A 66 -32.91 -1.63 7.38
C PHE A 66 -32.45 -2.11 6.00
N LEU A 67 -32.58 -1.28 4.96
CA LEU A 67 -32.12 -1.59 3.61
C LEU A 67 -30.60 -1.77 3.55
N ILE A 68 -29.82 -0.85 4.12
CA ILE A 68 -28.35 -0.95 4.20
C ILE A 68 -27.96 -2.20 5.00
N GLY A 69 -28.62 -2.43 6.13
CA GLY A 69 -28.43 -3.62 6.95
C GLY A 69 -28.72 -4.91 6.18
N THR A 70 -29.80 -4.93 5.40
CA THR A 70 -30.23 -6.07 4.58
C THR A 70 -29.24 -6.33 3.45
N ILE A 71 -28.86 -5.31 2.67
CA ILE A 71 -27.85 -5.44 1.60
C ILE A 71 -26.54 -5.99 2.18
N ARG A 72 -26.07 -5.43 3.29
CA ARG A 72 -24.87 -5.93 3.96
C ARG A 72 -25.02 -7.38 4.44
N THR A 73 -26.18 -7.72 5.02
CA THR A 73 -26.49 -9.08 5.48
C THR A 73 -26.50 -10.07 4.32
N VAL A 74 -27.08 -9.71 3.18
CA VAL A 74 -27.09 -10.54 1.95
C VAL A 74 -25.66 -10.75 1.42
N ILE A 75 -24.86 -9.68 1.34
CA ILE A 75 -23.44 -9.78 0.94
C ILE A 75 -22.68 -10.70 1.90
N MET A 76 -22.88 -10.53 3.22
CA MET A 76 -22.24 -11.35 4.24
C MET A 76 -22.74 -12.80 4.24
N LEU A 77 -24.02 -13.06 3.94
CA LEU A 77 -24.58 -14.41 3.80
C LEU A 77 -24.00 -15.14 2.60
N ALA A 78 -23.98 -14.48 1.44
CA ALA A 78 -23.35 -15.03 0.24
C ALA A 78 -21.89 -15.40 0.54
N PHE A 79 -21.20 -14.54 1.30
CA PHE A 79 -19.84 -14.78 1.73
C PHE A 79 -19.67 -15.94 2.73
N VAL A 80 -20.47 -15.99 3.79
CA VAL A 80 -20.47 -17.09 4.77
C VAL A 80 -20.80 -18.41 4.07
N PHE A 81 -21.75 -18.41 3.15
CA PHE A 81 -22.07 -19.57 2.31
C PHE A 81 -20.88 -20.01 1.47
N LEU A 82 -20.17 -19.08 0.82
CA LEU A 82 -18.95 -19.39 0.08
C LEU A 82 -17.86 -19.99 0.98
N ILE A 83 -17.71 -19.50 2.22
CA ILE A 83 -16.78 -20.07 3.21
C ILE A 83 -17.19 -21.49 3.57
N ILE A 84 -18.45 -21.71 3.96
CA ILE A 84 -18.97 -23.03 4.34
C ILE A 84 -18.80 -24.00 3.18
N PHE A 85 -19.25 -23.61 1.98
CA PHE A 85 -19.09 -24.40 0.76
C PHE A 85 -17.62 -24.77 0.52
N SER A 86 -16.69 -23.83 0.69
CA SER A 86 -15.26 -24.09 0.50
C SER A 86 -14.70 -25.05 1.55
N ILE A 87 -15.07 -24.89 2.82
CA ILE A 87 -14.68 -25.79 3.91
C ILE A 87 -15.25 -27.19 3.68
N SER A 88 -16.54 -27.31 3.39
CA SER A 88 -17.21 -28.59 3.10
C SER A 88 -16.58 -29.29 1.91
N THR A 89 -16.31 -28.58 0.82
CA THR A 89 -15.60 -29.12 -0.35
C THR A 89 -14.23 -29.67 0.05
N CYS A 90 -13.45 -28.93 0.83
CA CYS A 90 -12.13 -29.38 1.28
C CYS A 90 -12.18 -30.57 2.25
N LEU A 91 -13.16 -30.62 3.15
CA LEU A 91 -13.36 -31.76 4.04
C LEU A 91 -13.75 -33.01 3.24
N CYS A 92 -14.67 -32.89 2.28
CA CYS A 92 -15.03 -33.98 1.37
C CYS A 92 -13.83 -34.50 0.57
N LEU A 93 -13.03 -33.60 -0.02
CA LEU A 93 -11.79 -33.96 -0.74
C LEU A 93 -10.77 -34.65 0.19
N SER A 94 -10.61 -34.16 1.41
CA SER A 94 -9.69 -34.75 2.40
C SER A 94 -10.13 -36.16 2.83
N CYS A 95 -11.44 -36.38 2.98
CA CYS A 95 -12.02 -37.69 3.25
C CYS A 95 -11.86 -38.66 2.07
N LEU A 96 -12.03 -38.18 0.84
CA LEU A 96 -11.87 -39.00 -0.37
C LEU A 96 -10.41 -39.37 -0.65
N LEU A 97 -9.46 -38.53 -0.25
CA LEU A 97 -8.03 -38.71 -0.52
C LEU A 97 -7.23 -39.25 0.68
N CYS A 98 -7.86 -39.52 1.83
CA CYS A 98 -7.20 -39.98 3.06
C CYS A 98 -5.98 -39.14 3.52
N CYS A 99 -5.88 -37.88 3.11
CA CYS A 99 -4.73 -37.02 3.42
C CYS A 99 -5.07 -35.99 4.49
N ARG A 100 -4.71 -36.27 5.76
CA ARG A 100 -4.86 -35.36 6.91
C ARG A 100 -4.15 -34.01 6.74
N GLU A 101 -3.15 -33.93 5.86
CA GLU A 101 -2.42 -32.69 5.57
C GLU A 101 -3.26 -31.66 4.77
N GLN A 102 -4.35 -32.08 4.11
CA GLN A 102 -5.14 -31.18 3.25
C GLN A 102 -6.04 -30.20 4.03
N THR A 103 -6.52 -30.55 5.23
CA THR A 103 -7.35 -29.64 6.04
C THR A 103 -6.55 -28.50 6.67
N ALA A 104 -5.33 -28.78 7.14
CA ALA A 104 -4.39 -27.74 7.58
C ALA A 104 -3.94 -26.83 6.42
N SER A 105 -3.84 -27.40 5.22
CA SER A 105 -3.59 -26.66 3.97
C SER A 105 -4.72 -25.68 3.63
N PHE A 106 -6.00 -26.01 3.91
CA PHE A 106 -7.12 -25.11 3.59
C PHE A 106 -7.10 -23.79 4.35
N PHE A 107 -6.89 -23.82 5.67
CA PHE A 107 -6.81 -22.59 6.46
C PHE A 107 -5.55 -21.78 6.19
N THR A 108 -4.51 -22.42 5.67
CA THR A 108 -3.28 -21.75 5.22
C THR A 108 -3.31 -21.39 3.73
N ALA A 109 -4.38 -21.77 3.01
CA ALA A 109 -4.52 -21.51 1.59
C ALA A 109 -4.72 -20.01 1.35
N LYS A 110 -3.97 -19.48 0.38
CA LYS A 110 -4.00 -18.06 0.01
C LYS A 110 -5.40 -17.59 -0.40
N SER A 111 -6.18 -18.45 -1.06
CA SER A 111 -7.57 -18.18 -1.45
C SER A 111 -8.48 -17.96 -0.25
N THR A 112 -8.41 -18.85 0.74
CA THR A 112 -9.18 -18.78 1.99
C THR A 112 -8.85 -17.51 2.76
N HIS A 113 -7.55 -17.22 2.92
CA HIS A 113 -7.08 -15.98 3.52
C HIS A 113 -7.71 -14.75 2.84
N ARG A 114 -7.65 -14.65 1.51
CA ARG A 114 -8.17 -13.48 0.78
C ARG A 114 -9.69 -13.33 0.87
N CYS A 115 -10.40 -14.46 0.90
CA CYS A 115 -11.83 -14.48 1.21
C CYS A 115 -12.04 -13.82 2.58
N LEU A 116 -11.42 -14.37 3.63
CA LEU A 116 -11.56 -13.93 5.03
C LEU A 116 -11.17 -12.46 5.30
N SER A 117 -10.19 -11.92 4.56
CA SER A 117 -9.71 -10.54 4.76
C SER A 117 -10.58 -9.46 4.09
N PHE A 118 -11.58 -9.84 3.28
CA PHE A 118 -12.29 -8.92 2.38
C PHE A 118 -11.32 -8.05 1.56
N ASN A 119 -10.14 -8.61 1.31
CA ASN A 119 -9.07 -7.96 0.62
C ASN A 119 -9.02 -8.59 -0.77
N CYS A 120 -9.99 -8.20 -1.61
CA CYS A 120 -9.90 -8.45 -3.03
C CYS A 120 -8.61 -7.80 -3.55
N ASN A 121 -7.66 -8.61 -3.98
CA ASN A 121 -6.48 -8.17 -4.72
C ASN A 121 -6.80 -8.32 -6.20
N CYS A 122 -7.94 -7.76 -6.63
CA CYS A 122 -8.15 -7.54 -8.06
C CYS A 122 -6.98 -6.66 -8.49
N PRO A 123 -6.30 -6.99 -9.59
CA PRO A 123 -5.07 -6.30 -9.94
C PRO A 123 -5.22 -4.77 -10.06
N CYS A 124 -6.41 -4.31 -10.43
CA CYS A 124 -6.82 -2.89 -10.43
C CYS A 124 -6.50 -2.11 -9.15
N TYR A 125 -6.50 -2.80 -8.00
CA TYR A 125 -6.28 -2.22 -6.68
C TYR A 125 -4.95 -2.62 -6.04
N ARG A 126 -4.26 -3.65 -6.56
CA ARG A 126 -3.04 -4.25 -5.98
C ARG A 126 -1.94 -3.21 -5.73
N ALA A 127 -1.72 -2.31 -6.69
CA ALA A 127 -0.71 -1.26 -6.58
C ALA A 127 -1.23 0.08 -6.05
N ARG A 128 -2.49 0.14 -5.61
CA ARG A 128 -3.14 1.36 -5.09
C ARG A 128 -3.64 1.15 -3.66
N PRO A 129 -2.77 0.77 -2.71
CA PRO A 129 -3.18 0.49 -1.33
C PRO A 129 -3.87 1.69 -0.66
N THR A 130 -3.48 2.92 -1.02
CA THR A 130 -4.14 4.14 -0.53
C THR A 130 -5.57 4.26 -0.99
N LEU A 131 -5.87 4.00 -2.25
CA LEU A 131 -7.24 4.08 -2.78
C LEU A 131 -8.12 3.02 -2.09
N ARG A 132 -7.61 1.80 -1.95
CA ARG A 132 -8.31 0.72 -1.22
C ARG A 132 -8.64 1.14 0.20
N PHE A 133 -7.65 1.65 0.94
CA PHE A 133 -7.85 2.13 2.30
C PHE A 133 -8.85 3.28 2.36
N GLN A 134 -8.74 4.27 1.48
CA GLN A 134 -9.67 5.41 1.42
C GLN A 134 -11.12 4.97 1.19
N LEU A 135 -11.36 4.05 0.25
CA LEU A 135 -12.70 3.53 -0.03
C LEU A 135 -13.27 2.76 1.16
N LYS A 136 -12.47 1.85 1.76
CA LYS A 136 -12.87 1.11 2.97
C LYS A 136 -13.15 2.04 4.14
N PHE A 137 -12.25 2.99 4.39
CA PHE A 137 -12.38 3.96 5.48
C PHE A 137 -13.60 4.86 5.30
N ALA A 138 -13.82 5.39 4.09
CA ALA A 138 -15.00 6.21 3.79
C ALA A 138 -16.30 5.42 4.00
N TYR A 139 -16.36 4.18 3.52
CA TYR A 139 -17.49 3.29 3.76
C TYR A 139 -17.74 3.08 5.25
N SER A 140 -16.71 2.76 6.03
CA SER A 140 -16.87 2.54 7.46
C SER A 140 -17.29 3.80 8.22
N VAL A 141 -16.80 4.99 7.84
CA VAL A 141 -17.24 6.26 8.41
C VAL A 141 -18.73 6.50 8.15
N ILE A 142 -19.19 6.29 6.91
CA ILE A 142 -20.63 6.40 6.58
C ILE A 142 -21.45 5.44 7.45
N MET A 143 -21.01 4.19 7.57
CA MET A 143 -21.68 3.19 8.42
C MET A 143 -21.71 3.59 9.90
N LEU A 144 -20.62 4.16 10.43
CA LEU A 144 -20.56 4.66 11.81
C LEU A 144 -21.55 5.81 12.03
N CYS A 145 -21.62 6.80 11.12
CA CYS A 145 -22.58 7.89 11.20
C CYS A 145 -24.02 7.39 11.21
N VAL A 146 -24.33 6.45 10.32
CA VAL A 146 -25.63 5.78 10.20
C VAL A 146 -25.99 5.04 11.50
N ARG A 147 -25.04 4.34 12.14
CA ARG A 147 -25.25 3.67 13.43
C ARG A 147 -25.49 4.66 14.58
N VAL A 148 -24.72 5.75 14.66
CA VAL A 148 -24.92 6.80 15.68
C VAL A 148 -26.31 7.40 15.55
N ALA A 149 -26.74 7.76 14.34
CA ALA A 149 -28.09 8.27 14.11
C ALA A 149 -29.15 7.27 14.59
N THR A 150 -28.98 5.97 14.33
CA THR A 150 -29.92 4.94 14.79
C THR A 150 -29.96 4.83 16.31
N ILE A 151 -28.81 4.88 16.98
CA ILE A 151 -28.74 4.81 18.44
C ILE A 151 -29.52 5.99 19.02
N VAL A 152 -29.33 7.20 18.50
CA VAL A 152 -30.07 8.39 18.93
C VAL A 152 -31.58 8.18 18.72
N ILE A 153 -31.99 7.71 17.55
CA ILE A 153 -33.40 7.40 17.25
C ILE A 153 -33.97 6.39 18.27
N CYS A 154 -33.31 5.26 18.49
CA CYS A 154 -33.77 4.24 19.43
C CYS A 154 -33.85 4.75 20.87
N LEU A 155 -32.92 5.62 21.29
CA LEU A 155 -32.92 6.21 22.63
C LEU A 155 -34.03 7.27 22.80
N THR A 156 -34.44 7.95 21.73
CA THR A 156 -35.57 8.90 21.78
C THR A 156 -36.93 8.21 21.96
N ILE A 157 -37.06 6.94 21.57
CA ILE A 157 -38.26 6.11 21.79
C ILE A 157 -38.26 5.60 23.25
N ARG A 158 -38.43 6.52 24.20
CA ARG A 158 -38.11 6.38 25.63
C ARG A 158 -38.87 5.27 26.36
N HIS A 159 -40.04 4.89 25.87
CA HIS A 159 -41.01 4.04 26.58
C HIS A 159 -41.01 2.56 26.14
N HIS A 160 -40.28 2.17 25.10
CA HIS A 160 -40.33 0.79 24.61
C HIS A 160 -39.10 -0.02 25.03
N VAL A 161 -39.29 -1.11 25.78
CA VAL A 161 -38.20 -2.00 26.22
C VAL A 161 -37.41 -2.54 25.01
N THR A 162 -38.11 -2.90 23.94
CA THR A 162 -37.50 -3.36 22.68
C THR A 162 -36.56 -2.32 22.07
N ALA A 163 -36.91 -1.02 22.10
CA ALA A 163 -36.06 0.06 21.57
C ALA A 163 -34.74 0.18 22.32
N LYS A 164 -34.75 -0.03 23.64
CA LYS A 164 -33.52 -0.06 24.47
C LYS A 164 -32.63 -1.26 24.11
N SER A 165 -33.22 -2.45 23.97
CA SER A 165 -32.47 -3.65 23.55
C SER A 165 -31.84 -3.49 22.17
N LEU A 166 -32.56 -2.83 21.25
CA LEU A 166 -32.05 -2.51 19.92
C LEU A 166 -30.89 -1.52 19.96
N ALA A 167 -30.99 -0.46 20.77
CA ALA A 167 -29.90 0.49 20.96
C ALA A 167 -28.62 -0.22 21.46
N ILE A 168 -28.75 -1.22 22.33
CA ILE A 168 -27.63 -2.05 22.80
C ILE A 168 -27.01 -2.85 21.64
N ILE A 169 -27.83 -3.56 20.85
CA ILE A 169 -27.36 -4.34 19.69
C ILE A 169 -26.65 -3.44 18.68
N ILE A 170 -27.22 -2.27 18.39
CA ILE A 170 -26.63 -1.29 17.48
C ILE A 170 -25.33 -0.71 18.06
N GLY A 171 -25.28 -0.47 19.37
CA GLY A 171 -24.06 -0.04 20.08
C GLY A 171 -22.93 -1.07 20.00
N MET A 172 -23.25 -2.36 20.14
CA MET A 172 -22.28 -3.44 19.91
C MET A 172 -21.80 -3.44 18.46
N SER A 173 -22.70 -3.26 17.50
CA SER A 173 -22.32 -3.21 16.07
C SER A 173 -21.43 -2.00 15.77
N PHE A 174 -21.74 -0.85 16.36
CA PHE A 174 -20.91 0.35 16.28
C PHE A 174 -19.49 0.09 16.81
N PHE A 175 -19.35 -0.59 17.96
CA PHE A 175 -18.04 -0.97 18.49
C PHE A 175 -17.26 -1.88 17.54
N PHE A 176 -17.89 -2.88 16.95
CA PHE A 176 -17.24 -3.77 15.97
C PHE A 176 -16.81 -3.03 14.70
N LEU A 177 -17.59 -2.04 14.23
CA LEU A 177 -17.19 -1.19 13.11
C LEU A 177 -15.96 -0.32 13.45
N ILE A 178 -15.87 0.22 14.66
CA ILE A 178 -14.66 0.92 15.12
C ILE A 178 -13.47 -0.04 15.09
N LEU A 179 -13.63 -1.26 15.61
CA LEU A 179 -12.56 -2.25 15.62
C LEU A 179 -12.12 -2.60 14.19
N ALA A 180 -13.06 -2.78 13.25
CA ALA A 180 -12.75 -2.98 11.84
C ALA A 180 -11.92 -1.82 11.26
N CYS A 181 -12.31 -0.57 11.54
CA CYS A 181 -11.56 0.62 11.11
C CYS A 181 -10.13 0.63 11.66
N LEU A 182 -9.96 0.29 12.94
CA LEU A 182 -8.65 0.25 13.58
C LEU A 182 -7.75 -0.84 12.97
N LEU A 183 -8.30 -2.00 12.65
CA LEU A 183 -7.56 -3.07 11.98
C LEU A 183 -7.19 -2.69 10.54
N ASP A 184 -8.12 -2.13 9.75
CA ASP A 184 -7.84 -1.63 8.40
C ASP A 184 -6.78 -0.51 8.43
N TYR A 185 -6.83 0.38 9.44
CA TYR A 185 -5.81 1.41 9.64
C TYR A 185 -4.45 0.81 10.01
N TYR A 186 -4.41 -0.18 10.91
CA TYR A 186 -3.17 -0.86 11.26
C TYR A 186 -2.55 -1.56 10.03
N HIS A 187 -3.39 -2.25 9.25
CA HIS A 187 -2.99 -2.85 7.97
C HIS A 187 -2.39 -1.80 7.03
N TYR A 188 -3.11 -0.69 6.81
CA TYR A 188 -2.64 0.43 6.02
C TYR A 188 -1.31 1.00 6.52
N ARG A 189 -1.13 1.11 7.85
CA ARG A 189 0.11 1.61 8.46
C ARG A 189 1.30 0.69 8.18
N VAL A 190 1.13 -0.61 8.30
CA VAL A 190 2.20 -1.59 8.01
C VAL A 190 2.66 -1.49 6.56
N TRP A 191 1.72 -1.26 5.64
CA TRP A 191 1.99 -1.13 4.20
C TRP A 191 2.53 0.23 3.79
N TRP A 192 1.85 1.31 4.17
CA TRP A 192 2.14 2.66 3.67
C TRP A 192 3.30 3.31 4.40
N HIS A 193 3.43 3.02 5.69
CA HIS A 193 4.57 3.43 6.52
C HIS A 193 5.50 2.24 6.74
N TYR A 194 5.70 1.48 5.67
CA TYR A 194 6.61 0.35 5.68
C TYR A 194 7.99 0.78 6.17
N LYS A 195 8.55 -0.03 7.06
CA LYS A 195 9.92 0.05 7.54
C LYS A 195 10.48 -1.37 7.51
N PRO A 196 11.62 -1.60 6.85
CA PRO A 196 12.24 -2.91 6.81
C PRO A 196 12.68 -3.32 8.22
N GLN A 197 12.86 -4.62 8.43
CA GLN A 197 13.40 -5.10 9.70
C GLN A 197 14.91 -4.90 9.73
N PHE A 198 15.37 -3.95 10.55
CA PHE A 198 16.77 -3.53 10.53
C PHE A 198 17.75 -4.48 11.20
N THR A 199 17.27 -5.39 12.06
CA THR A 199 18.11 -6.40 12.72
C THR A 199 18.81 -7.34 11.72
N ASP A 200 18.22 -7.53 10.54
CA ASP A 200 18.74 -8.44 9.51
C ASP A 200 19.56 -7.72 8.43
N ILE A 201 19.68 -6.39 8.50
CA ILE A 201 20.37 -5.55 7.52
C ILE A 201 21.90 -5.50 7.77
N GLY A 202 22.40 -6.24 8.77
CA GLY A 202 23.83 -6.31 9.10
C GLY A 202 24.33 -5.21 10.02
N PHE A 203 23.43 -4.48 10.70
CA PHE A 203 23.81 -3.60 11.80
C PHE A 203 24.09 -4.44 13.05
N PHE A 204 25.35 -4.84 13.23
CA PHE A 204 25.79 -5.54 14.44
C PHE A 204 25.95 -4.60 15.65
N PHE A 205 26.00 -3.27 15.44
CA PHE A 205 26.45 -2.29 16.44
C PHE A 205 25.55 -1.07 16.58
N GLU A 206 24.24 -1.29 16.72
CA GLU A 206 23.21 -0.26 16.95
C GLU A 206 22.68 0.46 15.68
N MET A 207 21.37 0.66 15.71
CA MET A 207 20.64 1.42 14.71
C MET A 207 20.97 2.90 14.81
N PRO A 208 20.95 3.66 13.69
CA PRO A 208 20.99 5.11 13.77
C PRO A 208 19.85 5.61 14.67
N THR A 209 20.19 6.24 15.78
CA THR A 209 19.24 6.88 16.70
C THR A 209 18.68 8.18 16.11
N THR A 210 19.31 8.69 15.06
CA THR A 210 18.86 9.88 14.35
C THR A 210 17.50 9.62 13.67
N PRO A 211 16.62 10.63 13.62
CA PRO A 211 15.40 10.51 12.83
C PRO A 211 15.72 10.36 11.34
N LEU A 212 14.74 9.84 10.57
CA LEU A 212 14.85 9.80 9.12
C LEU A 212 15.04 11.22 8.56
N SER A 213 15.86 11.33 7.52
CA SER A 213 16.05 12.57 6.79
C SER A 213 14.73 13.10 6.26
N ARG A 214 14.53 14.42 6.30
CA ARG A 214 13.33 15.07 5.73
C ARG A 214 13.19 14.84 4.21
N LYS A 215 14.30 14.54 3.54
CA LYS A 215 14.35 14.21 2.10
C LYS A 215 13.97 12.74 1.85
N HIS A 216 14.13 11.85 2.83
CA HIS A 216 13.68 10.47 2.72
C HIS A 216 12.15 10.41 2.82
N LYS A 217 11.49 9.96 1.75
CA LYS A 217 10.03 9.90 1.70
C LYS A 217 9.48 8.66 2.41
N ARG A 218 10.01 7.48 2.05
CA ARG A 218 9.63 6.19 2.66
C ARG A 218 10.45 5.03 2.09
N TYR A 219 10.31 3.89 2.76
CA TYR A 219 10.61 2.59 2.18
C TYR A 219 9.40 2.06 1.40
N ILE A 220 9.67 1.35 0.30
CA ILE A 220 8.66 0.63 -0.47
C ILE A 220 8.98 -0.86 -0.36
N PRO A 221 7.98 -1.71 -0.03
CA PRO A 221 8.16 -3.14 -0.06
C PRO A 221 8.54 -3.66 -1.46
N TYR A 222 9.51 -4.58 -1.52
CA TYR A 222 10.07 -5.04 -2.79
C TYR A 222 9.04 -5.67 -3.75
N HIS A 223 8.01 -6.33 -3.23
CA HIS A 223 6.99 -7.01 -4.03
C HIS A 223 6.04 -6.04 -4.76
N LEU A 224 6.05 -4.74 -4.44
CA LEU A 224 5.26 -3.74 -5.16
C LEU A 224 5.91 -3.34 -6.50
N LEU A 225 7.13 -3.79 -6.76
CA LEU A 225 7.89 -3.39 -7.93
C LEU A 225 7.53 -4.22 -9.16
N GLY A 226 7.83 -3.65 -10.34
CA GLY A 226 7.46 -4.15 -11.67
C GLY A 226 7.63 -5.66 -11.92
N ASP A 227 8.66 -6.30 -11.36
CA ASP A 227 8.97 -7.73 -11.56
C ASP A 227 7.85 -8.68 -11.07
N HIS A 228 6.97 -8.18 -10.20
CA HIS A 228 5.90 -8.96 -9.58
C HIS A 228 4.51 -8.60 -10.11
N ARG A 229 4.43 -7.74 -11.13
CA ARG A 229 3.17 -7.14 -11.61
C ARG A 229 2.62 -7.88 -12.81
N THR A 230 1.32 -7.76 -13.04
CA THR A 230 0.64 -8.43 -14.17
C THR A 230 0.14 -7.44 -15.22
N GLU A 231 -0.18 -7.92 -16.42
CA GLU A 231 -0.67 -7.10 -17.56
C GLU A 231 -2.12 -6.61 -17.42
N SER A 232 -2.70 -6.82 -16.24
CA SER A 232 -4.08 -6.51 -15.90
C SER A 232 -4.33 -5.01 -15.68
N PHE A 233 -5.57 -4.59 -15.85
CA PHE A 233 -5.96 -3.19 -15.69
C PHE A 233 -5.53 -2.65 -14.31
N GLY A 234 -4.90 -1.48 -14.26
CA GLY A 234 -4.45 -0.84 -13.02
C GLY A 234 -3.19 -1.42 -12.35
N ASP A 235 -2.79 -2.66 -12.67
CA ASP A 235 -1.51 -3.24 -12.26
C ASP A 235 -0.44 -3.24 -13.35
N LYS A 236 -0.84 -3.02 -14.60
CA LYS A 236 0.05 -2.94 -15.75
C LYS A 236 1.19 -1.95 -15.51
N THR A 237 2.40 -2.36 -15.87
CA THR A 237 3.53 -1.43 -16.03
C THR A 237 3.18 -0.38 -17.08
N CYS A 238 3.79 0.80 -17.01
CA CYS A 238 3.56 1.75 -18.09
C CYS A 238 4.13 1.17 -19.40
N SER A 239 3.37 1.28 -20.49
CA SER A 239 3.73 0.71 -21.79
C SER A 239 5.16 1.11 -22.19
N ALA A 240 5.98 0.12 -22.52
CA ALA A 240 7.33 0.37 -23.02
C ALA A 240 7.28 1.29 -24.26
N GLY A 241 8.00 2.42 -24.21
CA GLY A 241 8.03 3.40 -25.30
C GLY A 241 6.97 4.50 -25.24
N ALA A 242 5.98 4.42 -24.36
CA ALA A 242 5.11 5.56 -24.07
C ALA A 242 5.84 6.55 -23.15
N ASP A 243 5.85 7.84 -23.52
CA ASP A 243 6.44 8.88 -22.67
C ASP A 243 5.54 9.10 -21.44
N CYS A 244 5.88 8.42 -20.34
CA CYS A 244 5.10 8.52 -19.13
C CYS A 244 5.17 9.93 -18.53
N LYS A 245 4.01 10.61 -18.51
CA LYS A 245 3.86 11.96 -17.98
C LYS A 245 3.95 12.02 -16.45
N ASN A 246 3.68 10.91 -15.75
CA ASN A 246 3.75 10.88 -14.29
C ASN A 246 5.20 10.68 -13.83
N ARG A 247 5.82 11.77 -13.35
CA ARG A 247 7.20 11.80 -12.84
C ARG A 247 7.31 11.69 -11.32
N GLN A 248 6.24 11.32 -10.62
CA GLN A 248 6.30 11.09 -9.17
C GLN A 248 7.24 9.92 -8.87
N LEU A 249 8.07 10.05 -7.84
CA LEU A 249 9.06 9.04 -7.47
C LEU A 249 8.46 7.66 -7.30
N GLU A 250 7.36 7.56 -6.54
CA GLU A 250 6.66 6.30 -6.29
C GLU A 250 6.16 5.69 -7.59
N HIS A 251 5.63 6.51 -8.51
CA HIS A 251 5.17 6.03 -9.79
C HIS A 251 6.34 5.47 -10.61
N ILE A 252 7.44 6.22 -10.73
CA ILE A 252 8.64 5.78 -11.43
C ILE A 252 9.17 4.49 -10.80
N PHE A 253 9.30 4.42 -9.49
CA PHE A 253 9.93 3.25 -8.88
C PHE A 253 9.03 2.00 -8.89
N ILE A 254 7.71 2.14 -8.78
CA ILE A 254 6.76 1.01 -8.74
C ILE A 254 6.40 0.54 -10.16
N PHE A 255 6.14 1.44 -11.11
CA PHE A 255 5.64 1.10 -12.45
C PHE A 255 6.72 1.02 -13.52
N HIS A 256 7.90 1.56 -13.24
CA HIS A 256 9.03 1.66 -14.17
C HIS A 256 10.29 1.03 -13.58
N PHE A 257 10.11 0.03 -12.72
CA PHE A 257 11.19 -0.68 -12.06
C PHE A 257 12.05 -1.52 -13.02
N ARG A 258 11.41 -2.12 -14.03
CA ARG A 258 12.04 -2.98 -15.03
C ARG A 258 11.67 -2.53 -16.43
N GLY A 259 12.64 -2.55 -17.34
CA GLY A 259 12.41 -2.27 -18.74
C GLY A 259 11.80 -0.89 -18.96
N TYR A 260 11.98 0.04 -17.99
CA TYR A 260 11.62 1.41 -18.24
C TYR A 260 12.44 1.83 -19.42
N ASN A 261 11.76 2.06 -20.54
CA ASN A 261 12.39 2.55 -21.74
C ASN A 261 13.05 3.85 -21.30
N PRO A 262 14.38 3.83 -21.15
CA PRO A 262 15.04 4.55 -20.09
C PRO A 262 14.71 6.01 -20.23
N GLN A 263 14.41 6.68 -19.10
CA GLN A 263 14.03 8.11 -19.05
C GLN A 263 14.72 8.81 -20.18
N ARG A 264 13.96 9.46 -21.08
CA ARG A 264 14.55 10.22 -22.19
C ARG A 264 15.74 10.99 -21.63
N ARG A 265 16.87 11.01 -22.36
CA ARG A 265 18.10 11.58 -21.81
C ARG A 265 17.78 12.97 -21.31
N TYR A 266 18.47 13.40 -20.26
CA TYR A 266 18.21 14.70 -19.66
C TYR A 266 18.14 15.81 -20.73
N PHE A 267 19.07 15.81 -21.70
CA PHE A 267 19.09 16.77 -22.81
C PHE A 267 17.87 16.73 -23.75
N ASP A 268 17.14 15.62 -23.81
CA ASP A 268 15.96 15.45 -24.65
C ASP A 268 14.68 15.98 -23.99
N ILE A 269 14.70 16.23 -22.67
CA ILE A 269 13.51 16.66 -21.88
C ILE A 269 13.56 18.12 -21.40
N ILE A 270 14.75 18.77 -21.42
CA ILE A 270 14.93 20.15 -20.89
C ILE A 270 14.14 21.20 -21.66
N ARG A 271 13.82 20.95 -22.94
CA ARG A 271 13.38 22.00 -23.87
C ARG A 271 11.86 22.23 -23.95
N ALA A 272 11.01 21.39 -23.35
CA ALA A 272 9.55 21.57 -23.43
C ALA A 272 8.80 21.27 -22.11
N ASP A 273 9.21 20.22 -21.36
CA ASP A 273 8.34 19.63 -20.33
C ASP A 273 8.88 19.73 -18.89
N ASN A 274 10.04 20.37 -18.68
CA ASN A 274 10.74 20.34 -17.39
C ASN A 274 11.41 21.67 -16.99
N PRO A 275 10.62 22.71 -16.69
CA PRO A 275 11.15 24.04 -16.34
C PRO A 275 11.94 24.06 -15.02
N LYS A 276 11.81 23.01 -14.19
CA LYS A 276 12.45 22.92 -12.87
C LYS A 276 13.80 22.20 -12.89
N ASN A 277 14.28 21.75 -14.06
CA ASN A 277 15.52 20.96 -14.20
C ASN A 277 15.56 19.69 -13.32
N LEU A 278 14.39 19.06 -13.10
CA LEU A 278 14.26 17.90 -12.22
C LEU A 278 14.47 16.60 -12.99
N TYR A 279 15.20 15.65 -12.42
CA TYR A 279 15.42 14.36 -13.06
C TYR A 279 15.38 13.25 -12.03
N ILE A 280 14.95 12.05 -12.44
CA ILE A 280 14.94 10.90 -11.55
C ILE A 280 16.21 10.08 -11.76
N GLY A 281 16.91 9.77 -10.68
CA GLY A 281 18.10 8.93 -10.68
C GLY A 281 17.89 7.64 -9.92
N PHE A 282 18.58 6.58 -10.36
CA PHE A 282 18.62 5.29 -9.68
C PHE A 282 20.01 5.05 -9.10
N HIS A 283 20.07 4.56 -7.87
CA HIS A 283 21.30 4.25 -7.17
C HIS A 283 21.18 2.88 -6.50
N GLN A 284 22.16 1.99 -6.71
CA GLN A 284 22.24 0.71 -6.04
C GLN A 284 23.32 0.72 -4.96
N THR A 285 23.00 0.16 -3.80
CA THR A 285 23.95 -0.01 -2.70
C THR A 285 23.58 -1.24 -1.86
N ASP A 286 24.36 -1.53 -0.82
CA ASP A 286 24.00 -2.51 0.20
C ASP A 286 22.91 -1.97 1.15
N PRO A 287 22.10 -2.86 1.75
CA PRO A 287 21.04 -2.49 2.69
C PRO A 287 21.49 -1.58 3.84
N ALA A 288 22.65 -1.85 4.46
CA ALA A 288 23.14 -1.06 5.58
C ALA A 288 23.41 0.40 5.17
N SER A 289 24.09 0.58 4.04
CA SER A 289 24.36 1.91 3.47
C SER A 289 23.09 2.63 3.04
N ALA A 290 22.08 1.92 2.51
CA ALA A 290 20.79 2.52 2.18
C ALA A 290 20.06 3.07 3.43
N VAL A 291 20.09 2.32 4.53
CA VAL A 291 19.54 2.78 5.81
C VAL A 291 20.34 3.97 6.35
N LEU A 292 21.67 3.95 6.29
CA LEU A 292 22.48 5.12 6.65
C LEU A 292 22.11 6.36 5.83
N ILE A 293 21.91 6.20 4.51
CA ILE A 293 21.44 7.30 3.65
C ILE A 293 20.05 7.77 4.08
N ALA A 294 19.13 6.88 4.45
CA ALA A 294 17.79 7.26 4.92
C ALA A 294 17.81 8.11 6.20
N HIS A 295 18.77 7.87 7.08
CA HIS A 295 18.96 8.56 8.36
C HIS A 295 19.93 9.75 8.29
N SER A 296 20.59 9.93 7.15
CA SER A 296 21.52 11.03 6.90
C SER A 296 21.29 11.60 5.50
N ASP A 297 22.36 11.94 4.80
CA ASP A 297 22.31 12.39 3.41
C ASP A 297 23.27 11.52 2.59
N PHE A 298 23.14 11.59 1.27
CA PHE A 298 24.11 10.95 0.38
C PHE A 298 25.50 11.51 0.64
N ARG A 299 26.52 10.64 0.59
CA ARG A 299 27.92 11.04 0.73
C ARG A 299 28.59 11.14 -0.63
N ILE A 300 29.41 12.18 -0.79
CA ILE A 300 30.20 12.38 -2.01
C ILE A 300 31.30 11.32 -2.07
N SER A 301 31.39 10.62 -3.20
CA SER A 301 32.51 9.74 -3.50
C SER A 301 33.76 10.59 -3.77
N THR A 302 34.81 10.39 -2.97
CA THR A 302 36.10 11.10 -3.06
C THR A 302 37.26 10.18 -3.43
N GLY A 303 37.02 8.88 -3.57
CA GLY A 303 38.05 7.89 -3.89
C GLY A 303 38.41 7.85 -5.38
N PRO A 304 39.69 7.66 -5.75
CA PRO A 304 40.11 7.64 -7.15
C PRO A 304 39.60 6.42 -7.94
N ARG A 305 39.32 5.30 -7.26
CA ARG A 305 38.80 4.05 -7.89
C ARG A 305 37.29 4.05 -8.13
N SER A 306 36.55 4.99 -7.55
CA SER A 306 35.08 5.02 -7.54
C SER A 306 34.48 6.23 -8.25
N THR A 307 35.26 6.95 -9.08
CA THR A 307 34.89 8.29 -9.57
C THR A 307 35.13 8.46 -11.08
N MET A 308 34.44 7.67 -11.90
CA MET A 308 34.48 7.70 -13.37
C MET A 308 34.26 9.10 -13.98
N LEU A 309 33.37 9.87 -13.39
CA LEU A 309 32.98 11.23 -13.82
C LEU A 309 33.50 12.29 -12.84
N GLY A 310 34.49 11.95 -12.02
CA GLY A 310 34.99 12.82 -10.95
C GLY A 310 34.25 12.65 -9.63
N HIS A 311 34.59 13.48 -8.65
CA HIS A 311 33.98 13.36 -7.31
C HIS A 311 32.50 13.76 -7.35
N GLY A 312 31.65 13.03 -6.62
CA GLY A 312 30.22 13.32 -6.54
C GLY A 312 29.39 12.09 -6.16
N ILE A 313 28.09 12.18 -6.37
CA ILE A 313 27.12 11.13 -6.07
C ILE A 313 26.56 10.61 -7.39
N TYR A 314 26.68 9.30 -7.60
CA TYR A 314 26.41 8.67 -8.88
C TYR A 314 25.01 8.10 -8.96
N PHE A 315 24.36 8.34 -10.08
CA PHE A 315 23.05 7.82 -10.42
C PHE A 315 23.07 7.26 -11.84
N ALA A 316 22.33 6.18 -12.04
CA ALA A 316 21.99 5.66 -13.34
C ALA A 316 20.65 6.21 -13.81
N ARG A 317 20.44 6.17 -15.12
CA ARG A 317 19.18 6.56 -15.76
C ARG A 317 18.04 5.56 -15.56
N SER A 318 18.39 4.29 -15.37
CA SER A 318 17.45 3.20 -15.10
C SER A 318 18.01 2.28 -14.01
N ARG A 319 17.16 1.38 -13.50
CA ARG A 319 17.56 0.37 -12.53
C ARG A 319 18.62 -0.58 -13.11
N GLU A 320 18.40 -1.11 -14.31
CA GLU A 320 19.35 -2.01 -14.99
C GLU A 320 20.70 -1.32 -15.18
N GLY A 321 20.65 0.00 -15.45
CA GLY A 321 21.83 0.84 -15.54
C GLY A 321 22.59 0.99 -14.23
N THR A 322 22.05 0.62 -13.06
CA THR A 322 22.81 0.59 -11.80
C THR A 322 23.17 -0.82 -11.35
N GLU A 323 22.60 -1.86 -11.98
CA GLU A 323 22.89 -3.25 -11.61
C GLU A 323 24.37 -3.57 -11.83
N ASN A 324 25.00 -4.14 -10.81
CA ASN A 324 26.40 -4.60 -10.83
C ASN A 324 27.47 -3.50 -10.84
N LYS A 325 27.11 -2.21 -10.83
CA LYS A 325 28.09 -1.12 -10.97
C LYS A 325 28.91 -0.82 -9.73
N ALA A 326 28.37 -1.07 -8.54
CA ALA A 326 29.04 -0.74 -7.28
C ALA A 326 29.63 -1.95 -6.54
N ASN A 327 29.53 -3.17 -7.10
CA ASN A 327 29.75 -4.45 -6.39
C ASN A 327 28.98 -4.58 -5.05
N ARG A 328 28.02 -3.67 -4.82
CA ARG A 328 27.11 -3.62 -3.68
C ARG A 328 25.72 -3.86 -4.23
N ARG A 329 25.00 -4.79 -3.61
CA ARG A 329 23.65 -5.21 -4.02
C ARG A 329 22.75 -5.30 -2.80
N GLY A 330 21.44 -5.38 -3.03
CA GLY A 330 20.47 -5.58 -1.96
C GLY A 330 19.59 -4.40 -1.64
N ALA A 331 19.94 -3.18 -2.07
CA ALA A 331 19.07 -2.03 -1.96
C ALA A 331 19.14 -1.13 -3.19
N PHE A 332 17.99 -0.56 -3.54
CA PHE A 332 17.82 0.38 -4.63
C PHE A 332 17.22 1.68 -4.08
N ILE A 333 17.75 2.81 -4.54
CA ILE A 333 17.28 4.14 -4.19
C ILE A 333 16.85 4.84 -5.48
N CYS A 334 15.64 5.36 -5.49
CA CYS A 334 15.12 6.22 -6.55
C CYS A 334 15.04 7.64 -6.00
N ALA A 335 15.72 8.59 -6.66
CA ALA A 335 15.93 9.94 -6.16
C ALA A 335 15.48 11.00 -7.17
N GLU A 336 14.86 12.07 -6.68
CA GLU A 336 14.55 13.25 -7.47
C GLU A 336 15.66 14.28 -7.28
N ILE A 337 16.20 14.73 -8.41
CA ILE A 337 17.47 15.44 -8.46
C ILE A 337 17.28 16.73 -9.24
N ASN A 338 17.70 17.85 -8.66
CA ASN A 338 17.91 19.09 -9.38
C ASN A 338 19.24 19.02 -10.14
N MET A 339 19.14 18.92 -11.46
CA MET A 339 20.29 18.72 -12.32
C MET A 339 21.15 19.98 -12.46
N GLY A 340 20.58 21.17 -12.23
CA GLY A 340 21.30 22.46 -12.35
C GLY A 340 21.96 22.63 -13.72
N ARG A 341 23.18 23.16 -13.75
CA ARG A 341 23.99 23.26 -14.98
C ARG A 341 24.66 21.93 -15.25
N VAL A 342 24.30 21.29 -16.36
CA VAL A 342 24.79 19.96 -16.70
C VAL A 342 25.91 20.01 -17.74
N LEU A 343 27.04 19.39 -17.41
CA LEU A 343 28.10 19.07 -18.35
C LEU A 343 27.78 17.76 -19.08
N ARG A 344 27.69 17.80 -20.40
CA ARG A 344 27.58 16.58 -21.22
C ARG A 344 28.97 16.00 -21.48
N ILE A 345 29.18 14.75 -21.08
CA ILE A 345 30.43 14.01 -21.30
C ILE A 345 30.17 12.89 -22.30
N ARG A 346 30.95 12.86 -23.40
CA ARG A 346 30.92 11.78 -24.38
C ARG A 346 31.89 10.65 -24.00
N SER A 347 31.72 9.46 -24.57
CA SER A 347 32.58 8.28 -24.34
C SER A 347 34.08 8.60 -24.33
N ARG A 348 34.56 9.31 -25.37
CA ARG A 348 35.97 9.71 -25.54
C ARG A 348 36.50 10.68 -24.47
N GLU A 349 35.63 11.42 -23.80
CA GLU A 349 35.98 12.46 -22.83
C GLU A 349 35.99 11.94 -21.39
N ARG A 350 35.52 10.70 -21.15
CA ARG A 350 35.38 10.10 -19.82
C ARG A 350 36.67 10.17 -18.99
N PHE A 351 37.80 9.83 -19.60
CA PHE A 351 39.10 9.78 -18.91
C PHE A 351 39.62 11.16 -18.48
N VAL A 352 39.15 12.24 -19.10
CA VAL A 352 39.56 13.62 -18.75
C VAL A 352 39.08 14.00 -17.35
N TYR A 353 37.91 13.50 -16.95
CA TYR A 353 37.22 13.89 -15.73
C TYR A 353 37.36 12.87 -14.58
N SER A 354 37.81 11.65 -14.88
CA SER A 354 37.97 10.58 -13.90
C SER A 354 38.86 11.00 -12.72
N GLY A 355 38.37 10.83 -11.49
CA GLY A 355 39.11 11.15 -10.26
C GLY A 355 39.38 12.64 -10.01
N LYS A 356 38.78 13.56 -10.78
CA LYS A 356 39.05 15.01 -10.69
C LYS A 356 37.79 15.81 -10.35
N LYS A 357 37.97 17.00 -9.75
CA LYS A 357 36.89 17.98 -9.49
C LYS A 357 36.78 19.06 -10.59
N THR A 358 37.27 18.78 -11.79
CA THR A 358 37.49 19.80 -12.85
C THR A 358 36.22 20.52 -13.30
N TRP A 359 35.07 19.85 -13.31
CA TRP A 359 33.80 20.45 -13.75
C TRP A 359 33.05 21.20 -12.64
N TRP A 360 33.42 21.04 -11.37
CA TRP A 360 32.67 21.57 -10.21
C TRP A 360 32.58 23.10 -10.16
N ARG A 361 33.49 23.82 -10.84
CA ARG A 361 33.50 25.29 -10.88
C ARG A 361 32.40 25.86 -11.77
N LYS A 362 32.05 25.15 -12.84
CA LYS A 362 31.13 25.64 -13.90
C LYS A 362 29.81 24.87 -13.95
N HIS A 363 29.79 23.65 -13.42
CA HIS A 363 28.67 22.74 -13.55
C HIS A 363 28.30 22.12 -12.20
N ASP A 364 27.02 21.78 -12.08
CA ASP A 364 26.42 21.19 -10.88
C ASP A 364 26.25 19.66 -11.06
N THR A 365 26.15 19.21 -12.32
CA THR A 365 26.06 17.78 -12.66
C THR A 365 26.92 17.45 -13.88
N ALA A 366 27.58 16.30 -13.85
CA ALA A 366 28.23 15.70 -15.02
C ALA A 366 27.38 14.53 -15.53
N TYR A 367 26.95 14.57 -16.80
CA TYR A 367 26.11 13.55 -17.42
C TYR A 367 26.89 12.83 -18.52
N TYR A 368 27.05 11.53 -18.34
CA TYR A 368 27.73 10.66 -19.29
C TYR A 368 26.74 10.02 -20.26
N CYS A 369 26.86 10.40 -21.54
CA CYS A 369 26.09 9.79 -22.62
C CYS A 369 26.84 8.57 -23.16
N HIS A 370 26.50 7.38 -22.67
CA HIS A 370 27.06 6.13 -23.15
C HIS A 370 26.51 5.79 -24.55
N PRO A 371 27.28 5.12 -25.44
CA PRO A 371 26.76 4.71 -26.75
C PRO A 371 25.49 3.86 -26.67
N ASP A 372 25.50 2.86 -25.77
CA ASP A 372 24.29 2.16 -25.34
C ASP A 372 23.61 2.97 -24.22
N PRO A 373 22.42 3.55 -24.47
CA PRO A 373 21.77 4.45 -23.53
C PRO A 373 21.43 3.80 -22.17
N LYS A 374 21.32 2.47 -22.08
CA LYS A 374 21.01 1.78 -20.80
C LYS A 374 22.11 1.96 -19.75
N PHE A 375 23.31 2.31 -20.18
CA PHE A 375 24.45 2.57 -19.31
C PHE A 375 24.72 4.06 -19.08
N ASP A 376 23.81 4.96 -19.48
CA ASP A 376 23.90 6.38 -19.15
C ASP A 376 23.94 6.56 -17.62
N GLU A 377 24.86 7.41 -17.19
CA GLU A 377 25.11 7.73 -15.78
C GLU A 377 25.27 9.23 -15.62
N PHE A 378 25.03 9.70 -14.40
CA PHE A 378 25.30 11.07 -14.06
C PHE A 378 25.78 11.19 -12.61
N CYS A 379 26.61 12.19 -12.39
CA CYS A 379 27.28 12.46 -11.14
C CYS A 379 26.92 13.87 -10.68
N VAL A 380 26.27 13.99 -9.53
CA VAL A 380 25.91 15.28 -8.94
C VAL A 380 26.95 15.72 -7.92
N LYS A 381 27.18 17.02 -7.85
CA LYS A 381 28.22 17.62 -7.02
C LYS A 381 27.87 17.63 -5.52
N SER A 382 26.60 17.90 -5.20
CA SER A 382 26.15 18.11 -3.81
C SER A 382 24.95 17.23 -3.45
N PRO A 383 24.87 16.71 -2.19
CA PRO A 383 23.66 16.09 -1.67
C PRO A 383 22.44 17.03 -1.66
N ASP A 384 22.65 18.35 -1.70
CA ASP A 384 21.55 19.34 -1.75
C ASP A 384 20.80 19.32 -3.07
N GLN A 385 21.42 18.80 -4.13
CA GLN A 385 20.74 18.58 -5.41
C GLN A 385 19.72 17.45 -5.32
N ILE A 386 19.83 16.58 -4.32
CA ILE A 386 18.93 15.45 -4.11
C ILE A 386 17.79 15.95 -3.23
N LEU A 387 16.63 16.18 -3.83
CA LEU A 387 15.49 16.82 -3.16
C LEU A 387 14.70 15.83 -2.31
N ARG A 388 14.53 14.61 -2.83
CA ARG A 388 13.82 13.53 -2.15
C ARG A 388 14.21 12.17 -2.70
N TRP A 389 14.05 11.13 -1.90
CA TRP A 389 14.27 9.75 -2.35
C TRP A 389 13.37 8.74 -1.65
N ILE A 390 13.20 7.60 -2.31
CA ILE A 390 12.53 6.40 -1.81
C ILE A 390 13.48 5.22 -1.91
N ILE A 391 13.36 4.29 -0.98
CA ILE A 391 14.28 3.15 -0.86
C ILE A 391 13.49 1.86 -0.96
N VAL A 392 14.05 0.89 -1.67
CA VAL A 392 13.61 -0.50 -1.63
C VAL A 392 14.78 -1.38 -1.22
N ILE A 393 14.52 -2.32 -0.33
CA ILE A 393 15.47 -3.37 0.06
C ILE A 393 14.98 -4.68 -0.55
N GLU A 394 15.86 -5.42 -1.22
CA GLU A 394 15.54 -6.72 -1.82
C GLU A 394 15.03 -7.69 -0.76
N LYS A 395 14.04 -8.53 -1.13
CA LYS A 395 13.37 -9.50 -0.23
C LYS A 395 14.34 -10.28 0.67
N ARG A 396 15.46 -10.75 0.12
CA ARG A 396 16.45 -11.57 0.85
C ARG A 396 17.13 -10.85 2.03
N PHE A 397 17.09 -9.51 2.06
CA PHE A 397 17.65 -8.69 3.13
C PHE A 397 16.56 -8.04 4.00
N ASP A 398 15.29 -8.41 3.79
CA ASP A 398 14.17 -7.82 4.48
C ASP A 398 13.20 -8.90 4.95
N ARG A 399 13.56 -9.54 6.07
CA ARG A 399 12.74 -10.61 6.68
C ARG A 399 11.35 -10.14 7.07
N LYS A 400 11.09 -8.83 7.16
CA LYS A 400 9.74 -8.34 7.42
C LYS A 400 8.78 -8.79 6.33
N VAL A 401 9.22 -8.82 5.07
CA VAL A 401 8.41 -9.30 3.94
C VAL A 401 7.91 -10.72 4.20
N GLU A 402 8.82 -11.62 4.58
CA GLU A 402 8.49 -13.01 4.89
C GLU A 402 7.70 -13.13 6.21
N ASN A 403 8.16 -12.51 7.29
CA ASN A 403 7.54 -12.56 8.62
C ASN A 403 6.09 -12.06 8.59
N TYR A 404 5.80 -11.03 7.80
CA TYR A 404 4.45 -10.49 7.67
C TYR A 404 3.67 -11.17 6.52
N GLY A 405 4.30 -12.06 5.75
CA GLY A 405 3.69 -12.75 4.62
C GLY A 405 3.35 -11.83 3.44
N LEU A 406 4.02 -10.67 3.35
CA LEU A 406 3.68 -9.62 2.39
C LEU A 406 3.88 -10.10 0.95
N ASP A 407 4.84 -10.97 0.68
CA ASP A 407 5.03 -11.55 -0.65
C ASP A 407 3.79 -12.32 -1.15
N THR A 408 3.12 -13.05 -0.26
CA THR A 408 1.89 -13.78 -0.59
C THR A 408 0.63 -12.92 -0.53
N GLU A 409 0.73 -11.80 0.17
CA GLU A 409 -0.36 -10.87 0.39
C GLU A 409 -0.73 -10.11 -0.88
N PHE A 410 0.21 -9.89 -1.80
CA PHE A 410 -0.06 -9.22 -3.07
C PHE A 410 -0.28 -10.19 -4.23
N ASP A 411 -0.18 -11.49 -4.03
CA ASP A 411 -0.45 -12.46 -5.09
C ASP A 411 -1.87 -12.25 -5.66
N ASP A 412 -1.98 -12.33 -6.99
CA ASP A 412 -3.23 -12.05 -7.72
C ASP A 412 -4.36 -12.96 -7.23
N THR A 413 -5.46 -12.36 -6.79
CA THR A 413 -6.77 -13.03 -6.90
C THR A 413 -7.15 -12.91 -8.35
N LYS A 414 -7.16 -14.03 -9.08
CA LYS A 414 -7.79 -14.12 -10.40
C LYS A 414 -9.31 -13.98 -10.22
N CYS A 415 -9.77 -12.85 -9.71
CA CYS A 415 -11.10 -12.36 -10.00
C CYS A 415 -10.98 -11.92 -11.46
N GLY A 416 -11.75 -12.50 -12.38
CA GLY A 416 -11.74 -12.16 -13.80
C GLY A 416 -12.24 -10.74 -14.07
N CYS A 417 -11.61 -9.74 -13.44
CA CYS A 417 -11.69 -8.32 -13.76
C CYS A 417 -11.11 -8.17 -15.18
N PHE A 418 -11.95 -8.34 -16.20
CA PHE A 418 -11.63 -8.06 -17.59
C PHE A 418 -11.76 -6.55 -17.86
#